data_AF-A0A0G1CMV8-F1
#
_entry.id   AF-A0A0G1CMV8-F1
#
_cell.length_a   1.000
_cell.length_b   1.000
_cell.length_c   1.000
_cell.angle_alpha   90.00
_cell.angle_beta   90.00
_cell.angle_gamma   90.00
#
_symmetry.space_group_name_H-M   'P 1'
#
loop_
_entity.id
_entity.type
_entity.pdbx_description
1 polymer ?
#
loop_
_entity_poly.entity_id
_entity_poly.type
_entity_poly.pdbx_seq_one_letter_code
_entity_poly.pdbx_strand_id
1 'polypeptide(L)'
;MKYKALFLDLDGTTVSTGNTVPSKRVTEAVLAADKLIHVCLATGRILLTALPVIEKLNLSGLCVISNGIQIYDPVKRKIIEETPINQALVPELYELLKQFQVEIRQFDGVIDVPYAGEAITMKFAM
;
A
#
# COMPACT_ATOMS: atom_id res chain seq x y z
N MET A 1 -14.19 25.66 0.03
CA MET A 1 -12.83 25.09 -0.15
C MET A 1 -12.62 24.64 -1.58
N LYS A 2 -11.50 25.06 -2.20
CA LYS A 2 -11.13 24.76 -3.60
C LYS A 2 -10.66 23.30 -3.79
N TYR A 3 -9.93 22.76 -2.82
CA TYR A 3 -9.45 21.37 -2.83
C TYR A 3 -10.37 20.46 -2.01
N LYS A 4 -10.43 19.18 -2.39
CA LYS A 4 -11.33 18.17 -1.80
C LYS A 4 -10.61 16.96 -1.20
N ALA A 5 -9.39 16.68 -1.65
CA ALA A 5 -8.53 15.63 -1.10
C ALA A 5 -7.07 16.10 -1.05
N LEU A 6 -6.31 15.56 -0.11
CA LEU A 6 -4.86 15.68 0.02
C LEU A 6 -4.26 14.27 0.03
N PHE A 7 -3.42 13.94 -0.95
CA PHE A 7 -2.71 12.66 -1.00
C PHE A 7 -1.28 12.86 -0.52
N LEU A 8 -0.86 12.04 0.44
CA LEU A 8 0.48 12.05 1.01
C LEU A 8 1.20 10.74 0.70
N ASP A 9 2.43 10.86 0.24
CA ASP A 9 3.36 9.73 0.29
C ASP A 9 3.75 9.41 1.75
N LEU A 10 4.24 8.19 1.99
CA LEU A 10 4.74 7.76 3.29
C LEU A 10 6.22 8.04 3.46
N ASP A 11 7.07 7.28 2.78
CA ASP A 11 8.50 7.18 3.07
C ASP A 11 9.27 8.44 2.63
N GLY A 12 9.79 9.19 3.60
CA GLY A 12 10.46 10.47 3.34
C GLY A 12 9.51 11.66 3.26
N THR A 13 8.20 11.43 3.43
CA THR A 13 7.16 12.46 3.36
C THR A 13 6.36 12.54 4.67
N THR A 14 5.55 11.53 4.99
CA THR A 14 4.73 11.49 6.21
C THR A 14 5.49 10.86 7.39
N VAL A 15 6.38 9.93 7.08
CA VAL A 15 7.25 9.23 8.04
C VAL A 15 8.67 9.18 7.49
N SER A 16 9.66 9.06 8.36
CA SER A 16 11.02 8.71 7.90
C SER A 16 10.99 7.33 7.23
N THR A 17 11.85 7.14 6.22
CA THR A 17 11.90 5.91 5.43
C THR A 17 12.01 4.66 6.31
N GLY A 18 11.18 3.65 6.06
CA GLY A 18 11.10 2.39 6.80
C GLY A 18 10.40 2.47 8.16
N ASN A 19 10.01 3.66 8.63
CA ASN A 19 9.38 3.85 9.94
C ASN A 19 7.85 3.85 9.84
N THR A 20 7.15 3.53 10.92
CA THR A 20 5.67 3.53 11.00
C THR A 20 5.12 4.57 11.96
N VAL A 21 5.99 5.39 12.54
CA VAL A 21 5.61 6.41 13.53
C VAL A 21 5.82 7.81 12.97
N PRO A 22 4.74 8.54 12.61
CA PRO A 22 4.82 9.94 12.25
C PRO A 22 5.30 10.80 13.42
N SER A 23 5.99 11.90 13.11
CA SER A 23 6.34 12.88 14.14
C SER A 23 5.08 13.52 14.75
N LYS A 24 5.22 14.09 15.95
CA LYS A 24 4.13 14.85 16.59
C LYS A 24 3.59 15.97 15.68
N ARG A 25 4.49 16.73 15.06
CA ARG A 25 4.14 17.82 14.14
C ARG A 25 3.33 17.34 12.94
N VAL A 26 3.73 16.22 12.32
CA VAL A 26 3.00 15.63 11.18
C VAL A 26 1.62 15.16 11.64
N THR A 27 1.56 14.46 12.77
CA THR A 27 0.31 13.96 13.34
C THR A 27 -0.69 15.09 13.58
N GLU A 28 -0.26 16.17 14.22
CA GLU A 28 -1.11 17.33 14.50
C GLU A 28 -1.58 18.03 13.22
N ALA A 29 -0.69 18.20 12.23
CA ALA A 29 -1.03 18.83 10.96
C ALA A 29 -2.05 17.99 10.16
N VAL A 30 -1.85 16.67 10.10
CA VAL A 30 -2.76 15.75 9.40
C VAL A 30 -4.12 15.70 10.08
N LEU A 31 -4.18 15.57 11.41
CA LEU A 31 -5.46 15.57 12.15
C LEU A 31 -6.22 16.90 12.03
N ALA A 32 -5.51 18.02 11.91
CA ALA A 32 -6.14 19.31 11.64
C ALA A 32 -6.67 19.38 10.20
N ALA A 33 -5.92 18.89 9.22
CA ALA A 33 -6.32 18.85 7.82
C ALA A 33 -7.52 17.93 7.58
N ASP A 34 -7.57 16.75 8.20
CA ASP A 34 -8.63 15.76 8.00
C ASP A 34 -10.03 16.26 8.40
N LYS A 35 -10.10 17.31 9.25
CA LYS A 35 -11.35 18.01 9.59
C LYS A 35 -11.92 18.86 8.45
N LEU A 36 -11.10 19.18 7.45
CA LEU A 36 -11.41 20.14 6.38
C LEU A 36 -11.40 19.50 5.00
N ILE A 37 -10.59 18.47 4.81
CA ILE A 37 -10.34 17.82 3.52
C ILE A 37 -10.09 16.32 3.75
N HIS A 38 -10.43 15.47 2.79
CA HIS A 38 -10.07 14.05 2.89
C HIS A 38 -8.55 13.90 2.82
N VAL A 39 -7.91 13.45 3.91
CA VAL A 39 -6.49 13.13 3.88
C VAL A 39 -6.34 11.65 3.55
N CYS A 40 -5.60 11.39 2.48
CA CYS A 40 -5.36 10.08 1.88
C CYS A 40 -3.86 9.77 1.89
N LEU A 41 -3.50 8.48 1.89
CA LEU A 41 -2.15 8.05 1.55
C LEU A 41 -2.07 7.62 0.08
N ALA A 42 -0.88 7.78 -0.51
CA ALA A 42 -0.49 7.14 -1.77
C ALA A 42 0.92 6.61 -1.63
N THR A 43 1.09 5.29 -1.51
CA THR A 43 2.37 4.68 -1.11
C THR A 43 2.67 3.39 -1.85
N GLY A 44 3.97 3.11 -1.99
CA GLY A 44 4.46 1.80 -2.41
C GLY A 44 4.40 0.72 -1.34
N ARG A 45 4.19 1.09 -0.08
CA ARG A 45 4.02 0.12 1.01
C ARG A 45 2.77 -0.74 0.79
N ILE A 46 2.89 -2.00 1.17
CA ILE A 46 1.77 -2.93 1.28
C ILE A 46 0.86 -2.53 2.44
N LEU A 47 -0.41 -2.97 2.41
CA LEU A 47 -1.40 -2.57 3.43
C LEU A 47 -0.91 -2.86 4.84
N LEU A 48 -0.33 -4.05 5.07
CA LEU A 48 0.18 -4.47 6.38
C LEU A 48 1.17 -3.47 7.00
N THR A 49 2.05 -2.86 6.18
CA THR A 49 3.09 -1.93 6.66
C THR A 49 2.67 -0.47 6.61
N ALA A 50 1.60 -0.15 5.87
CA ALA A 50 0.96 1.16 5.85
C ALA A 50 -0.07 1.32 6.99
N LEU A 51 -0.75 0.24 7.39
CA LEU A 51 -1.88 0.25 8.32
C LEU A 51 -1.57 0.94 9.66
N PRO A 52 -0.41 0.72 10.32
CA PRO A 52 -0.11 1.41 11.57
C PRO A 52 -0.07 2.94 11.42
N VAL A 53 0.37 3.45 10.27
CA VAL A 53 0.40 4.90 9.99
C VAL A 53 -1.02 5.42 9.75
N ILE A 54 -1.82 4.69 8.96
CA ILE A 54 -3.22 5.02 8.67
C ILE A 54 -4.01 5.14 9.98
N GLU A 55 -3.87 4.16 10.87
CA GLU A 55 -4.55 4.13 12.17
C GLU A 55 -4.05 5.24 13.09
N LYS A 56 -2.73 5.47 13.15
CA LYS A 56 -2.14 6.51 14.00
C LYS A 56 -2.60 7.91 13.62
N LEU A 57 -2.77 8.17 12.32
CA LEU A 57 -3.23 9.45 11.78
C LEU A 57 -4.75 9.55 11.72
N ASN A 58 -5.48 8.48 12.05
CA ASN A 58 -6.94 8.39 12.00
C ASN A 58 -7.51 8.90 10.66
N LEU A 59 -6.90 8.47 9.56
CA LEU A 59 -7.26 8.93 8.22
C LEU A 59 -8.66 8.45 7.84
N SER A 60 -9.43 9.33 7.20
CA SER A 60 -10.76 9.00 6.68
C SER A 60 -10.80 8.89 5.15
N GLY A 61 -9.78 9.39 4.46
CA GLY A 61 -9.68 9.35 3.00
C GLY A 61 -9.25 7.99 2.44
N LEU A 62 -9.70 7.68 1.23
CA LEU A 62 -9.31 6.46 0.52
C LEU A 62 -7.80 6.46 0.23
N CYS A 63 -7.12 5.39 0.61
CA CYS A 63 -5.68 5.27 0.50
C CYS A 63 -5.28 4.40 -0.70
N VAL A 64 -4.32 4.87 -1.47
CA VAL A 64 -3.70 4.17 -2.59
C VAL A 64 -2.48 3.40 -2.06
N ILE A 65 -2.53 2.08 -2.13
CA ILE A 65 -1.61 1.16 -1.46
C ILE A 65 -0.91 0.27 -2.50
N SER A 66 0.26 -0.28 -2.17
CA SER A 66 1.00 -1.22 -3.03
C SER A 66 1.28 -0.64 -4.42
N ASN A 67 1.79 0.60 -4.48
CA ASN A 67 2.04 1.35 -5.74
C ASN A 67 0.78 1.54 -6.61
N GLY A 68 -0.40 1.53 -5.99
CA GLY A 68 -1.67 1.72 -6.68
C GLY A 68 -2.36 0.45 -7.15
N ILE A 69 -1.86 -0.71 -6.75
CA ILE A 69 -2.55 -2.00 -6.97
C ILE A 69 -3.86 -2.04 -6.18
N GLN A 70 -3.91 -1.43 -4.98
CA GLN A 70 -5.07 -1.49 -4.08
C GLN A 70 -5.57 -0.09 -3.70
N ILE A 71 -6.89 0.06 -3.61
CA ILE A 71 -7.55 1.20 -2.95
C ILE A 71 -8.17 0.69 -1.65
N TYR A 72 -7.71 1.22 -0.51
CA TYR A 72 -8.17 0.87 0.83
C TYR A 72 -9.05 1.97 1.42
N ASP A 73 -10.19 1.59 2.00
CA ASP A 73 -11.09 2.46 2.77
C ASP A 73 -10.81 2.28 4.27
N PRO A 74 -10.16 3.26 4.95
CA PRO A 74 -9.85 3.15 6.37
C PRO A 74 -11.06 3.10 7.28
N VAL A 75 -12.18 3.72 6.86
CA VAL A 75 -13.41 3.79 7.65
C VAL A 75 -14.12 2.44 7.62
N LYS A 76 -14.25 1.84 6.43
CA LYS A 76 -14.86 0.50 6.26
C LYS A 76 -13.89 -0.64 6.53
N ARG A 77 -12.60 -0.35 6.69
CA ARG A 77 -11.50 -1.31 6.88
C ARG A 77 -11.49 -2.40 5.81
N LYS A 78 -11.58 -2.00 4.54
CA LYS A 78 -11.57 -2.95 3.42
C LYS A 78 -10.90 -2.38 2.19
N ILE A 79 -10.32 -3.27 1.38
CA ILE A 79 -9.94 -2.97 0.01
C ILE A 79 -11.23 -2.85 -0.80
N ILE A 80 -11.42 -1.73 -1.49
CA ILE A 80 -12.61 -1.46 -2.31
C ILE A 80 -12.35 -1.66 -3.80
N GLU A 81 -11.08 -1.65 -4.20
CA GLU A 81 -10.64 -1.90 -5.58
C GLU A 81 -9.24 -2.52 -5.53
N GLU A 82 -9.00 -3.51 -6.39
CA GLU A 82 -7.72 -4.17 -6.56
C GLU A 82 -7.49 -4.48 -8.04
N THR A 83 -6.32 -4.13 -8.55
CA THR A 83 -5.90 -4.41 -9.93
C THR A 83 -4.59 -5.20 -9.92
N PRO A 84 -4.66 -6.52 -9.69
CA PRO A 84 -3.46 -7.35 -9.66
C PRO A 84 -2.91 -7.54 -11.07
N ILE A 85 -1.64 -7.95 -11.17
CA ILE A 85 -1.09 -8.40 -12.44
C ILE A 85 -1.86 -9.63 -12.95
N ASN A 86 -2.04 -9.72 -14.27
CA ASN A 86 -2.64 -10.90 -14.87
C ASN A 86 -1.79 -12.13 -14.53
N GLN A 87 -2.35 -13.05 -13.74
CA GLN A 87 -1.65 -14.24 -13.26
C GLN A 87 -1.14 -15.14 -14.41
N ALA A 88 -1.79 -15.11 -15.57
CA ALA A 88 -1.34 -15.85 -16.75
C ALA A 88 0.00 -15.34 -17.29
N LEU A 89 0.39 -14.10 -16.99
CA LEU A 89 1.67 -13.51 -17.41
C LEU A 89 2.82 -13.81 -16.44
N VAL A 90 2.51 -14.26 -15.22
CA VAL A 90 3.54 -14.46 -14.16
C VAL A 90 4.62 -15.46 -14.58
N PRO A 91 4.33 -16.63 -15.20
CA PRO A 91 5.37 -17.55 -15.65
C PRO A 91 6.29 -16.94 -16.71
N GLU A 92 5.73 -16.21 -17.68
CA GLU A 92 6.52 -15.56 -18.74
C GLU A 92 7.41 -14.45 -18.17
N LEU A 93 6.87 -13.63 -17.26
CA LEU A 93 7.64 -12.60 -16.56
C LEU A 93 8.75 -13.20 -15.71
N TYR A 94 8.51 -14.32 -15.05
CA TYR A 94 9.53 -15.01 -14.27
C TYR A 94 10.70 -15.50 -15.15
N GLU A 95 10.40 -16.17 -16.26
CA GLU A 95 11.45 -16.62 -17.21
C GLU A 95 12.25 -15.44 -17.76
N LEU A 96 11.58 -14.33 -18.06
CA LEU A 96 12.26 -13.09 -18.46
C LEU A 96 13.14 -12.54 -17.33
N LEU A 97 12.65 -12.47 -16.09
CA LEU A 97 13.37 -11.84 -14.99
C LEU A 97 14.56 -12.68 -14.50
N LYS A 98 14.48 -14.00 -14.64
CA LYS A 98 15.54 -14.95 -14.25
C LYS A 98 16.88 -14.68 -14.93
N GLN A 99 16.87 -14.12 -16.15
CA GLN A 99 18.10 -13.79 -16.89
C GLN A 99 18.93 -12.67 -16.24
N PHE A 100 18.32 -11.86 -15.36
CA PHE A 100 18.98 -10.72 -14.73
C PHE A 100 19.67 -11.03 -13.39
N GLN A 101 19.63 -12.30 -12.94
CA GLN A 101 20.20 -12.72 -11.64
C GLN A 101 19.70 -11.89 -10.44
N VAL A 102 18.44 -11.46 -10.50
CA VAL A 102 17.76 -10.72 -9.42
C VAL A 102 16.88 -11.65 -8.59
N GLU A 103 16.68 -11.29 -7.32
CA GLU A 103 15.63 -11.92 -6.51
C GLU A 103 14.26 -11.48 -7.03
N ILE A 104 13.41 -12.45 -7.37
CA ILE A 104 12.04 -12.20 -7.79
C ILE A 104 11.15 -12.53 -6.60
N ARG A 105 10.29 -11.58 -6.22
CA ARG A 105 9.34 -11.77 -5.12
C ARG A 105 7.92 -11.56 -5.63
N GLN A 106 7.00 -12.39 -5.15
CA GLN A 106 5.58 -12.28 -5.45
C GLN A 106 4.86 -11.76 -4.21
N PHE A 107 3.97 -10.78 -4.44
CA PHE A 107 3.09 -10.22 -3.43
C PHE A 107 1.63 -10.43 -3.84
N ASP A 108 0.84 -11.03 -2.96
CA ASP A 108 -0.57 -11.35 -3.19
C ASP A 108 -1.55 -10.38 -2.50
N GLY A 109 -1.04 -9.29 -1.90
CA GLY A 109 -1.84 -8.39 -1.07
C GLY A 109 -1.65 -8.61 0.43
N VAL A 110 -1.08 -9.74 0.86
CA VAL A 110 -0.90 -10.11 2.27
C VAL A 110 0.53 -10.57 2.57
N ILE A 111 1.11 -11.37 1.69
CA ILE A 111 2.38 -12.07 1.88
C ILE A 111 3.33 -11.70 0.74
N ASP A 112 4.58 -11.40 1.12
CA ASP A 112 5.69 -11.13 0.20
C ASP A 112 6.70 -12.29 0.28
N VAL A 113 6.72 -13.16 -0.73
CA VAL A 113 7.53 -14.39 -0.76
C VAL A 113 8.47 -14.42 -1.97
N PRO A 114 9.70 -14.97 -1.83
CA PRO A 114 10.52 -15.31 -2.97
C PRO A 114 9.78 -16.22 -3.94
N TYR A 115 9.81 -15.89 -5.22
CA TYR A 115 9.15 -16.66 -6.28
C TYR A 115 10.19 -17.43 -7.09
N ALA A 116 10.09 -18.75 -7.07
CA ALA A 116 11.03 -19.67 -7.74
C ALA A 116 10.46 -20.33 -9.01
N GLY A 117 9.36 -19.81 -9.56
CA GLY A 117 8.73 -20.33 -10.78
C GLY A 117 7.69 -21.43 -10.57
N GLU A 118 7.40 -21.81 -9.32
CA GLU A 118 6.32 -22.75 -9.01
C GLU A 118 4.97 -22.03 -8.86
N ALA A 119 3.88 -22.69 -9.28
CA ALA A 119 2.54 -22.16 -9.03
C ALA A 119 2.25 -22.20 -7.52
N ILE A 120 2.27 -21.04 -6.87
CA ILE A 120 1.77 -20.93 -5.50
C ILE A 120 0.25 -21.04 -5.56
N THR A 121 -0.29 -22.24 -5.38
CA THR A 121 -1.70 -22.44 -5.05
C THR A 121 -1.95 -21.90 -3.65
N MET A 122 -2.23 -20.60 -3.53
CA MET A 122 -2.69 -20.03 -2.26
C MET A 122 -4.14 -20.44 -2.03
N LYS A 123 -4.36 -21.24 -0.99
CA LYS A 123 -5.70 -21.49 -0.46
C LYS A 123 -6.20 -20.17 0.12
N PHE A 124 -7.22 -19.59 -0.49
CA PHE A 124 -7.98 -18.50 0.09
C PHE A 124 -8.52 -18.95 1.46
N ALA A 125 -7.96 -18.44 2.56
CA ALA A 125 -8.66 -18.42 3.82
C ALA A 125 -9.54 -17.17 3.80
N MET A 126 -10.85 -17.39 3.62
CA MET A 126 -11.91 -16.40 3.88
C MET A 126 -11.88 -15.95 5.34
#